data_AF-A0A2V3UWZ0-F1
#
_entry.id   AF-A0A2V3UWZ0-F1
#
_cell.length_a   1.000
_cell.length_b   1.000
_cell.length_c   1.000
_cell.angle_alpha   90.00
_cell.angle_beta   90.00
_cell.angle_gamma   90.00
#
_symmetry.space_group_name_H-M   'P 1'
#
loop_
_entity.id
_entity.type
_entity.pdbx_description
1 polymer ?
#
loop_
_entity_poly.entity_id
_entity_poly.type
_entity_poly.pdbx_seq_one_letter_code
_entity_poly.pdbx_strand_id
1 'polypeptide(L)'
;MVKEEHSFLGTFGMDLVEIMAAVERAQSLLKDKQIIRGMNEFDAAMLGVGKRKSDALRGTGAWLADAGNAAMILLLKENLANLDDWKLVLDRVLIHPPSYRDLADWWLFFSALDAQTGFQLERCTSNKLEGRLTGHLLEALSTQGKIWSAALAPLIARTGATLAISEIDLEVGGGEQTNGGDFGIILDFDGRTVQPGAKKGPDERRIVPLIFQAKRYQRPIANVSQTNPTRGPQRDLLASNVCASAYIFYDNGGNEATPLPPLVKPVEKVPTATKTNVLEHSLDFATYLLQAATNPTCAPRAISADDALAMIFTKAEAKDLTDLVVVSTDPEAGNRYRSSLALLNYRLSQSGDEEEHVHRD
;
A
#
# COMPACT_ATOMS: atom_id res chain seq x y z
N MET A 1 -23.92 3.12 -37.97
CA MET A 1 -23.19 2.90 -36.70
C MET A 1 -23.04 4.24 -36.03
N VAL A 2 -23.96 4.57 -35.14
CA VAL A 2 -23.97 5.84 -34.40
C VAL A 2 -23.29 5.58 -33.06
N LYS A 3 -22.29 6.41 -32.78
CA LYS A 3 -21.47 6.59 -31.58
C LYS A 3 -22.10 6.07 -30.27
N GLU A 4 -21.56 4.96 -29.75
CA GLU A 4 -21.67 4.58 -28.34
C GLU A 4 -20.85 5.50 -27.41
N GLU A 5 -20.02 6.41 -27.97
CA GLU A 5 -19.22 7.41 -27.24
C GLU A 5 -20.05 8.41 -26.41
N HIS A 6 -21.39 8.37 -26.47
CA HIS A 6 -22.28 9.26 -25.70
C HIS A 6 -23.30 8.52 -24.83
N SER A 7 -23.17 7.21 -24.61
CA SER A 7 -23.96 6.56 -23.56
C SER A 7 -23.38 6.87 -22.17
N PHE A 8 -24.23 6.98 -21.15
CA PHE A 8 -23.82 7.13 -19.75
C PHE A 8 -22.78 6.05 -19.35
N LEU A 9 -22.93 4.84 -19.89
CA LEU A 9 -22.00 3.72 -19.70
C LEU A 9 -20.67 3.91 -20.46
N GLY A 10 -20.71 4.47 -21.67
CA GLY A 10 -19.53 4.84 -22.44
C GLY A 10 -18.65 5.89 -21.76
N THR A 11 -19.19 6.64 -20.81
CA THR A 11 -18.44 7.60 -19.97
C THR A 11 -17.56 6.90 -18.92
N PHE A 12 -17.90 5.67 -18.53
CA PHE A 12 -17.14 4.88 -17.56
C PHE A 12 -16.14 3.93 -18.21
N GLY A 13 -16.08 3.88 -19.55
CA GLY A 13 -15.21 2.95 -20.29
C GLY A 13 -15.54 1.47 -20.09
N MET A 14 -16.66 1.15 -19.44
CA MET A 14 -17.12 -0.19 -19.08
C MET A 14 -18.59 -0.38 -19.50
N ASP A 15 -18.97 -1.59 -19.86
CA ASP A 15 -20.39 -1.93 -20.07
C ASP A 15 -21.09 -2.40 -18.79
N LEU A 16 -22.42 -2.59 -18.87
CA LEU A 16 -23.24 -2.93 -17.72
C LEU A 16 -22.89 -4.30 -17.11
N VAL A 17 -22.51 -5.28 -17.94
CA VAL A 17 -22.21 -6.65 -17.49
C VAL A 17 -20.90 -6.65 -16.73
N GLU A 18 -19.91 -5.94 -17.27
CA GLU A 18 -18.63 -5.65 -16.63
C GLU A 18 -18.83 -5.00 -15.26
N ILE A 19 -19.63 -3.93 -15.20
CA ILE A 19 -19.95 -3.25 -13.94
C ILE A 19 -20.57 -4.21 -12.91
N MET A 20 -21.52 -5.05 -13.32
CA MET A 20 -22.17 -6.00 -12.43
C MET A 20 -21.21 -7.04 -11.85
N ALA A 21 -20.28 -7.57 -12.64
CA ALA A 21 -19.31 -8.56 -12.18
C ALA A 21 -18.38 -8.00 -11.07
N ALA A 22 -17.92 -6.75 -11.23
CA ALA A 22 -17.10 -6.07 -10.22
C ALA A 22 -17.87 -5.88 -8.91
N VAL A 23 -19.13 -5.42 -9.02
CA VAL A 23 -20.03 -5.20 -7.87
C VAL A 23 -20.32 -6.52 -7.16
N GLU A 24 -20.59 -7.60 -7.89
CA GLU A 24 -20.83 -8.92 -7.30
C GLU A 24 -19.62 -9.44 -6.53
N ARG A 25 -18.41 -9.29 -7.08
CA ARG A 25 -17.18 -9.68 -6.38
C ARG A 25 -16.96 -8.83 -5.13
N ALA A 26 -17.13 -7.52 -5.23
CA ALA A 26 -17.04 -6.61 -4.11
C ALA A 26 -18.07 -6.90 -3.01
N GLN A 27 -19.33 -7.18 -3.38
CA GLN A 27 -20.38 -7.61 -2.47
C GLN A 27 -20.11 -8.98 -1.83
N SER A 28 -19.37 -9.86 -2.51
CA SER A 28 -19.00 -11.16 -1.93
C SER A 28 -18.09 -10.99 -0.71
N LEU A 29 -17.17 -10.02 -0.72
CA LEU A 29 -16.32 -9.71 0.45
C LEU A 29 -17.16 -9.22 1.64
N LEU A 30 -18.17 -8.38 1.39
CA LEU A 30 -19.06 -7.85 2.44
C LEU A 30 -19.96 -8.90 3.07
N LYS A 31 -20.17 -10.02 2.37
CA LYS A 31 -20.94 -11.16 2.85
C LYS A 31 -20.05 -12.23 3.48
N ASP A 32 -18.73 -12.12 3.32
CA ASP A 32 -17.80 -13.05 3.92
C ASP A 32 -17.75 -12.85 5.44
N LYS A 33 -18.22 -13.87 6.17
CA LYS A 33 -18.30 -13.86 7.63
C LYS A 33 -16.94 -13.71 8.28
N GLN A 34 -15.87 -14.21 7.67
CA GLN A 34 -14.53 -14.12 8.20
C GLN A 34 -14.00 -12.69 8.07
N ILE A 35 -14.21 -12.06 6.91
CA ILE A 35 -13.82 -10.66 6.68
C ILE A 35 -14.56 -9.71 7.62
N ILE A 36 -15.89 -9.86 7.71
CA ILE A 36 -16.71 -9.07 8.63
C ILE A 36 -16.22 -9.23 10.08
N ARG A 37 -15.88 -10.45 10.49
CA ARG A 37 -15.37 -10.73 11.82
C ARG A 37 -14.04 -10.01 12.08
N GLY A 38 -13.06 -10.16 11.20
CA GLY A 38 -11.75 -9.51 11.33
C GLY A 38 -11.84 -7.97 11.38
N MET A 39 -12.74 -7.40 10.58
CA MET A 39 -13.04 -5.96 10.60
C MET A 39 -13.63 -5.50 11.94
N ASN A 40 -14.64 -6.22 12.45
CA ASN A 40 -15.28 -5.88 13.73
C ASN A 40 -14.30 -5.96 14.90
N GLU A 41 -13.40 -6.95 14.89
CA GLU A 41 -12.37 -7.11 15.93
C GLU A 41 -11.35 -5.96 15.89
N PHE A 42 -11.00 -5.49 14.69
CA PHE A 42 -10.14 -4.31 14.53
C PHE A 42 -10.80 -3.04 15.07
N ASP A 43 -12.06 -2.79 14.72
CA ASP A 43 -12.80 -1.61 15.16
C ASP A 43 -13.03 -1.60 16.69
N ALA A 44 -13.27 -2.78 17.28
CA ALA A 44 -13.44 -2.93 18.73
C ALA A 44 -12.15 -2.66 19.52
N ALA A 45 -10.99 -3.03 18.97
CA ALA A 45 -9.70 -2.89 19.65
C ALA A 45 -9.12 -1.46 19.58
N MET A 46 -9.60 -0.64 18.65
CA MET A 46 -9.03 0.68 18.35
C MET A 46 -10.05 1.81 18.56
N LEU A 47 -10.02 2.44 19.73
CA LEU A 47 -10.82 3.64 20.00
C LEU A 47 -10.50 4.73 18.94
N GLY A 48 -11.54 5.17 18.21
CA GLY A 48 -11.45 6.24 17.21
C GLY A 48 -10.83 5.84 15.86
N VAL A 49 -10.67 4.54 15.55
CA VAL A 49 -10.23 4.10 14.21
C VAL A 49 -11.27 4.37 13.13
N GLY A 50 -12.56 4.16 13.41
CA GLY A 50 -13.64 4.49 12.46
C GLY A 50 -13.54 5.95 12.01
N LYS A 51 -13.38 6.87 12.97
CA LYS A 51 -13.15 8.29 12.70
C LYS A 51 -11.85 8.55 11.94
N ARG A 52 -10.71 7.93 12.29
CA ARG A 52 -9.43 8.14 11.58
C ARG A 52 -9.40 7.59 10.16
N LYS A 53 -9.96 6.39 9.93
CA LYS A 53 -10.16 5.81 8.60
C LYS A 53 -11.11 6.67 7.78
N SER A 54 -12.19 7.10 8.41
CA SER A 54 -13.13 8.05 7.82
C SER A 54 -12.45 9.36 7.47
N ASP A 55 -11.61 9.92 8.35
CA ASP A 55 -10.86 11.15 8.11
C ASP A 55 -9.82 10.97 6.99
N ALA A 56 -9.18 9.80 6.89
CA ALA A 56 -8.30 9.45 5.78
C ALA A 56 -9.08 9.36 4.45
N LEU A 57 -10.26 8.73 4.46
CA LEU A 57 -11.16 8.70 3.29
C LEU A 57 -11.80 10.06 2.96
N ARG A 58 -12.08 10.89 3.96
CA ARG A 58 -12.58 12.27 3.79
C ARG A 58 -11.49 13.15 3.19
N GLY A 59 -10.26 13.03 3.67
CA GLY A 59 -9.08 13.75 3.18
C GLY A 59 -8.70 13.41 1.74
N THR A 60 -9.10 12.25 1.24
CA THR A 60 -8.95 11.84 -0.17
C THR A 60 -10.12 12.25 -1.06
N GLY A 61 -11.12 13.00 -0.55
CA GLY A 61 -12.37 13.35 -1.22
C GLY A 61 -12.27 14.15 -2.55
N ALA A 62 -11.10 14.71 -2.89
CA ALA A 62 -10.87 15.29 -4.21
C ALA A 62 -10.50 14.24 -5.29
N TRP A 63 -10.13 13.02 -4.88
CA TRP A 63 -9.58 11.95 -5.73
C TRP A 63 -10.57 10.80 -5.95
N LEU A 64 -11.61 10.68 -5.09
CA LEU A 64 -12.72 9.69 -5.15
C LEU A 64 -13.82 10.04 -6.19
N ALA A 65 -13.37 10.60 -7.33
CA ALA A 65 -13.98 11.65 -8.14
C ALA A 65 -15.46 12.04 -7.96
N ASP A 66 -16.49 11.35 -8.48
CA ASP A 66 -17.81 12.01 -8.57
C ASP A 66 -18.99 11.17 -8.06
N ALA A 67 -18.98 9.84 -8.21
CA ALA A 67 -19.99 8.99 -7.58
C ALA A 67 -19.55 8.38 -6.24
N GLY A 68 -18.24 8.28 -5.97
CA GLY A 68 -17.73 8.17 -4.60
C GLY A 68 -18.06 9.43 -3.80
N ASN A 69 -17.95 10.60 -4.43
CA ASN A 69 -18.47 11.85 -3.87
C ASN A 69 -20.00 11.85 -3.72
N ALA A 70 -20.77 11.34 -4.67
CA ALA A 70 -22.22 11.17 -4.49
C ALA A 70 -22.55 10.24 -3.31
N ALA A 71 -21.82 9.14 -3.13
CA ALA A 71 -21.97 8.23 -1.99
C ALA A 71 -21.58 8.92 -0.66
N MET A 72 -20.47 9.65 -0.63
CA MET A 72 -20.03 10.43 0.54
C MET A 72 -21.01 11.57 0.86
N ILE A 73 -21.54 12.26 -0.16
CA ILE A 73 -22.58 13.28 -0.04
C ILE A 73 -23.88 12.65 0.47
N LEU A 74 -24.26 11.47 -0.01
CA LEU A 74 -25.42 10.73 0.49
C LEU A 74 -25.24 10.34 1.95
N LEU A 75 -24.07 9.82 2.33
CA LEU A 75 -23.75 9.52 3.72
C LEU A 75 -23.79 10.78 4.60
N LEU A 76 -23.20 11.88 4.13
CA LEU A 76 -23.26 13.19 4.80
C LEU A 76 -24.70 13.72 4.94
N LYS A 77 -25.53 13.51 3.91
CA LYS A 77 -26.93 13.95 3.87
C LYS A 77 -27.81 13.11 4.78
N GLU A 78 -27.53 11.82 4.92
CA GLU A 78 -28.24 10.91 5.81
C GLU A 78 -27.87 11.18 7.28
N ASN A 79 -26.57 11.23 7.61
CA ASN A 79 -26.05 11.68 8.90
C ASN A 79 -24.51 11.75 8.85
N LEU A 80 -23.90 12.85 9.32
CA LEU A 80 -22.44 12.97 9.39
C LEU A 80 -21.77 11.87 10.24
N ALA A 81 -22.48 11.33 11.24
CA ALA A 81 -22.03 10.19 12.04
C ALA A 81 -21.87 8.88 11.24
N ASN A 82 -22.58 8.74 10.10
CA ASN A 82 -22.47 7.57 9.23
C ASN A 82 -21.09 7.46 8.57
N LEU A 83 -20.37 8.57 8.46
CA LEU A 83 -18.99 8.54 8.01
C LEU A 83 -18.07 7.87 9.03
N ASP A 84 -18.40 7.91 10.32
CA ASP A 84 -17.59 7.29 11.36
C ASP A 84 -17.81 5.76 11.43
N ASP A 85 -18.81 5.23 10.70
CA ASP A 85 -19.06 3.79 10.51
C ASP A 85 -18.30 3.26 9.27
N TRP A 86 -17.13 2.69 9.53
CA TRP A 86 -16.26 2.14 8.49
C TRP A 86 -16.95 1.05 7.64
N LYS A 87 -17.82 0.24 8.25
CA LYS A 87 -18.50 -0.84 7.54
C LYS A 87 -19.49 -0.27 6.52
N LEU A 88 -20.22 0.78 6.90
CA LEU A 88 -21.14 1.48 6.02
C LEU A 88 -20.40 2.20 4.88
N VAL A 89 -19.26 2.83 5.17
CA VAL A 89 -18.43 3.45 4.15
C VAL A 89 -17.88 2.40 3.18
N LEU A 90 -17.36 1.29 3.70
CA LEU A 90 -16.85 0.19 2.89
C LEU A 90 -17.94 -0.44 2.02
N ASP A 91 -19.13 -0.67 2.57
CA ASP A 91 -20.31 -1.16 1.84
C ASP A 91 -20.62 -0.27 0.62
N ARG A 92 -20.68 1.04 0.83
CA ARG A 92 -20.95 2.00 -0.25
C ARG A 92 -19.82 2.09 -1.28
N VAL A 93 -18.55 2.02 -0.86
CA VAL A 93 -17.39 2.06 -1.79
C VAL A 93 -17.28 0.76 -2.61
N LEU A 94 -17.58 -0.39 -2.01
CA LEU A 94 -17.59 -1.70 -2.66
C LEU A 94 -18.77 -1.87 -3.63
N ILE A 95 -19.90 -1.21 -3.41
CA ILE A 95 -21.05 -1.26 -4.33
C ILE A 95 -20.85 -0.35 -5.56
N HIS A 96 -19.91 0.60 -5.53
CA HIS A 96 -19.66 1.54 -6.65
C HIS A 96 -18.20 1.57 -7.20
N PRO A 97 -17.57 0.43 -7.53
CA PRO A 97 -16.29 0.37 -8.23
C PRO A 97 -16.21 1.21 -9.52
N PRO A 98 -17.23 1.20 -10.39
CA PRO A 98 -17.17 1.87 -11.69
C PRO A 98 -17.23 3.39 -11.59
N SER A 99 -17.32 3.94 -10.40
CA SER A 99 -17.39 5.37 -10.16
C SER A 99 -16.08 5.97 -9.65
N TYR A 100 -15.08 5.11 -9.47
CA TYR A 100 -13.76 5.50 -9.02
C TYR A 100 -12.95 6.00 -10.22
N ARG A 101 -12.45 7.24 -10.12
CA ARG A 101 -11.74 7.90 -11.23
C ARG A 101 -10.54 7.12 -11.73
N ASP A 102 -9.79 6.50 -10.83
CA ASP A 102 -8.65 5.68 -11.18
C ASP A 102 -8.83 4.27 -10.62
N LEU A 103 -9.09 3.30 -11.49
CA LEU A 103 -9.34 1.92 -11.10
C LEU A 103 -8.12 1.25 -10.43
N ALA A 104 -6.90 1.78 -10.62
CA ALA A 104 -5.71 1.25 -9.96
C ALA A 104 -5.72 1.45 -8.45
N ASP A 105 -6.22 2.59 -7.96
CA ASP A 105 -6.34 2.86 -6.52
C ASP A 105 -7.35 1.92 -5.87
N TRP A 106 -8.51 1.77 -6.52
CA TRP A 106 -9.56 0.87 -6.08
C TRP A 106 -9.02 -0.56 -6.00
N TRP A 107 -8.37 -1.01 -7.07
CA TRP A 107 -7.81 -2.36 -7.15
C TRP A 107 -6.70 -2.59 -6.12
N LEU A 108 -5.75 -1.65 -5.96
CA LEU A 108 -4.72 -1.72 -4.93
C LEU A 108 -5.36 -1.88 -3.54
N PHE A 109 -6.33 -1.03 -3.22
CA PHE A 109 -6.99 -1.01 -1.92
C PHE A 109 -7.66 -2.35 -1.61
N PHE A 110 -8.42 -2.92 -2.54
CA PHE A 110 -9.12 -4.19 -2.29
C PHE A 110 -8.20 -5.41 -2.29
N SER A 111 -7.16 -5.41 -3.12
CA SER A 111 -6.12 -6.45 -3.06
C SER A 111 -5.44 -6.45 -1.70
N ALA A 112 -5.08 -5.26 -1.19
CA ALA A 112 -4.44 -5.11 0.11
C ALA A 112 -5.40 -5.41 1.28
N LEU A 113 -6.68 -5.02 1.17
CA LEU A 113 -7.68 -5.27 2.20
C LEU A 113 -7.97 -6.77 2.36
N ASP A 114 -8.13 -7.48 1.24
CA ASP A 114 -8.36 -8.93 1.25
C ASP A 114 -7.10 -9.67 1.76
N ALA A 115 -5.92 -9.26 1.28
CA ALA A 115 -4.65 -9.82 1.71
C ALA A 115 -4.40 -9.63 3.21
N GLN A 116 -4.58 -8.42 3.75
CA GLN A 116 -4.34 -8.15 5.17
C GLN A 116 -5.33 -8.90 6.08
N THR A 117 -6.58 -9.07 5.62
CA THR A 117 -7.63 -9.77 6.38
C THR A 117 -7.38 -11.28 6.39
N GLY A 118 -7.08 -11.88 5.23
CA GLY A 118 -6.68 -13.28 5.16
C GLY A 118 -5.42 -13.55 5.98
N PHE A 119 -4.42 -12.66 5.90
CA PHE A 119 -3.20 -12.74 6.70
C PHE A 119 -3.49 -12.68 8.22
N GLN A 120 -4.35 -11.75 8.65
CA GLN A 120 -4.74 -11.60 10.05
C GLN A 120 -5.31 -12.90 10.60
N LEU A 121 -6.27 -13.49 9.88
CA LEU A 121 -7.03 -14.65 10.36
C LEU A 121 -6.25 -15.97 10.28
N GLU A 122 -5.41 -16.13 9.27
CA GLU A 122 -4.77 -17.42 8.98
C GLU A 122 -3.29 -17.48 9.37
N ARG A 123 -2.58 -16.34 9.33
CA ARG A 123 -1.11 -16.32 9.36
C ARG A 123 -0.52 -15.56 10.54
N CYS A 124 -1.24 -14.59 11.11
CA CYS A 124 -0.76 -13.74 12.20
C CYS A 124 -0.93 -14.36 13.61
N THR A 125 -1.50 -15.57 13.72
CA THR A 125 -1.91 -16.22 14.98
C THR A 125 -0.82 -16.97 15.75
N SER A 126 0.43 -16.99 15.27
CA SER A 126 1.51 -17.84 15.83
C SER A 126 2.81 -17.06 15.96
N ASN A 127 3.57 -17.22 17.06
CA ASN A 127 4.87 -16.57 17.32
C ASN A 127 5.89 -16.83 16.19
N LYS A 128 5.79 -16.05 15.12
CA LYS A 128 6.64 -16.11 13.93
C LYS A 128 7.64 -14.96 14.00
N LEU A 129 8.69 -15.06 13.20
CA LEU A 129 9.68 -13.99 13.05
C LEU A 129 9.16 -12.93 12.06
N GLU A 130 9.69 -11.72 12.16
CA GLU A 130 9.30 -10.54 11.36
C GLU A 130 9.39 -10.84 9.87
N GLY A 131 10.55 -11.30 9.39
CA GLY A 131 10.72 -11.65 7.97
C GLY A 131 9.72 -12.69 7.46
N ARG A 132 9.36 -13.70 8.27
CA ARG A 132 8.36 -14.70 7.87
C ARG A 132 6.96 -14.10 7.79
N LEU A 133 6.59 -13.20 8.70
CA LEU A 133 5.31 -12.51 8.68
C LEU A 133 5.21 -11.58 7.47
N THR A 134 6.27 -10.83 7.18
CA THR A 134 6.40 -10.00 5.99
C THR A 134 6.21 -10.84 4.72
N GLY A 135 6.95 -11.94 4.56
CA GLY A 135 6.82 -12.82 3.40
C GLY A 135 5.39 -13.34 3.20
N HIS A 136 4.71 -13.77 4.27
CA HIS A 136 3.30 -14.20 4.18
C HIS A 136 2.35 -13.06 3.78
N LEU A 137 2.59 -11.83 4.24
CA LEU A 137 1.77 -10.68 3.86
C LEU A 137 1.97 -10.32 2.37
N LEU A 138 3.22 -10.32 1.90
CA LEU A 138 3.56 -10.02 0.50
C LEU A 138 3.04 -11.11 -0.45
N GLU A 139 3.13 -12.39 -0.05
CA GLU A 139 2.54 -13.52 -0.76
C GLU A 139 1.00 -13.39 -0.86
N ALA A 140 0.35 -13.02 0.25
CA ALA A 140 -1.09 -12.77 0.28
C ALA A 140 -1.47 -11.61 -0.63
N LEU A 141 -0.70 -10.50 -0.62
CA LEU A 141 -0.91 -9.36 -1.49
C LEU A 141 -0.79 -9.74 -2.97
N SER A 142 0.25 -10.50 -3.34
CA SER A 142 0.46 -11.00 -4.70
C SER A 142 -0.67 -11.93 -5.16
N THR A 143 -1.08 -12.86 -4.29
CA THR A 143 -2.17 -13.80 -4.57
C THR A 143 -3.50 -13.09 -4.77
N GLN A 144 -3.88 -12.20 -3.84
CA GLN A 144 -5.13 -11.46 -3.95
C GLN A 144 -5.11 -10.46 -5.10
N GLY A 145 -3.96 -9.84 -5.38
CA GLY A 145 -3.78 -9.00 -6.56
C GLY A 145 -4.06 -9.73 -7.87
N LYS A 146 -3.59 -10.98 -8.01
CA LYS A 146 -3.91 -11.85 -9.17
C LYS A 146 -5.38 -12.21 -9.26
N ILE A 147 -6.03 -12.51 -8.13
CA ILE A 147 -7.47 -12.82 -8.09
C ILE A 147 -8.28 -11.60 -8.55
N TRP A 148 -7.98 -10.42 -8.00
CA TRP A 148 -8.61 -9.17 -8.43
C TRP A 148 -8.26 -8.82 -9.87
N SER A 149 -7.05 -9.13 -10.34
CA SER A 149 -6.67 -9.03 -11.76
C SER A 149 -7.59 -9.81 -12.66
N ALA A 150 -7.80 -11.08 -12.36
CA ALA A 150 -8.68 -11.92 -13.15
C ALA A 150 -10.13 -11.40 -13.10
N ALA A 151 -10.59 -10.90 -11.95
CA ALA A 151 -11.93 -10.34 -11.80
C ALA A 151 -12.14 -9.03 -12.57
N LEU A 152 -11.12 -8.16 -12.62
CA LEU A 152 -11.19 -6.86 -13.28
C LEU A 152 -10.72 -6.89 -14.74
N ALA A 153 -10.02 -7.94 -15.18
CA ALA A 153 -9.47 -8.06 -16.53
C ALA A 153 -10.50 -7.80 -17.65
N PRO A 154 -11.76 -8.32 -17.58
CA PRO A 154 -12.77 -7.99 -18.59
C PRO A 154 -13.05 -6.49 -18.67
N LEU A 155 -13.07 -5.80 -17.53
CA LEU A 155 -13.44 -4.38 -17.41
C LEU A 155 -12.39 -3.45 -18.01
N ILE A 156 -11.11 -3.82 -17.89
CA ILE A 156 -9.97 -2.99 -18.27
C ILE A 156 -9.36 -3.39 -19.61
N ALA A 157 -9.81 -4.51 -20.21
CA ALA A 157 -9.30 -5.03 -21.48
C ALA A 157 -9.26 -3.97 -22.60
N ARG A 158 -10.26 -3.08 -22.64
CA ARG A 158 -10.38 -2.01 -23.65
C ARG A 158 -9.36 -0.87 -23.45
N THR A 159 -8.90 -0.67 -22.22
CA THR A 159 -7.90 0.37 -21.87
C THR A 159 -6.46 -0.13 -21.98
N GLY A 160 -6.27 -1.44 -22.12
CA GLY A 160 -4.95 -2.08 -22.07
C GLY A 160 -4.26 -1.93 -20.71
N ALA A 161 -4.97 -1.45 -19.69
CA ALA A 161 -4.47 -1.41 -18.33
C ALA A 161 -4.42 -2.82 -17.74
N THR A 162 -3.41 -3.08 -16.93
CA THR A 162 -3.30 -4.26 -16.10
C THR A 162 -3.04 -3.81 -14.67
N LEU A 163 -2.92 -4.72 -13.72
CA LEU A 163 -2.17 -4.49 -12.49
C LEU A 163 -1.35 -5.76 -12.29
N ALA A 164 -0.04 -5.59 -12.40
CA ALA A 164 0.93 -6.62 -12.13
C ALA A 164 1.53 -6.35 -10.76
N ILE A 165 1.56 -7.40 -9.93
CA ILE A 165 2.34 -7.41 -8.70
C ILE A 165 3.56 -8.27 -9.00
N SER A 166 4.71 -7.62 -9.08
CA SER A 166 6.00 -8.26 -9.33
C SER A 166 6.84 -8.21 -8.07
N GLU A 167 7.32 -9.37 -7.66
CA GLU A 167 8.28 -9.49 -6.57
C GLU A 167 9.70 -9.53 -7.16
N ILE A 168 10.57 -8.71 -6.59
CA ILE A 168 12.00 -8.66 -6.90
C ILE A 168 12.71 -9.02 -5.59
N ASP A 169 13.21 -10.25 -5.57
CA ASP A 169 14.07 -10.76 -4.51
C ASP A 169 15.38 -9.97 -4.50
N LEU A 170 15.68 -9.35 -3.35
CA LEU A 170 16.89 -8.57 -3.11
C LEU A 170 17.89 -9.31 -2.20
N GLU A 171 17.63 -10.57 -1.83
CA GLU A 171 18.49 -11.39 -0.96
C GLU A 171 19.83 -11.77 -1.63
N VAL A 172 20.67 -10.77 -1.88
CA VAL A 172 22.10 -10.95 -2.15
C VAL A 172 22.86 -10.62 -0.86
N GLY A 173 22.77 -11.48 0.16
CA GLY A 173 23.62 -11.31 1.36
C GLY A 173 23.18 -11.91 2.69
N GLY A 174 21.96 -12.44 2.81
CA GLY A 174 21.48 -13.10 4.02
C GLY A 174 20.88 -12.15 5.06
N GLY A 175 19.55 -12.23 5.20
CA GLY A 175 18.79 -12.14 6.45
C GLY A 175 18.91 -10.91 7.36
N GLU A 176 17.76 -10.25 7.56
CA GLU A 176 17.41 -9.30 8.63
C GLU A 176 18.34 -8.07 8.77
N GLN A 177 17.78 -6.92 8.40
CA GLN A 177 18.58 -5.74 8.11
C GLN A 177 18.98 -5.00 9.36
N THR A 178 20.27 -4.68 9.48
CA THR A 178 20.78 -3.92 10.62
C THR A 178 20.36 -2.44 10.55
N ASN A 179 19.97 -1.93 9.36
CA ASN A 179 19.75 -0.48 9.11
C ASN A 179 18.72 -0.08 8.06
N GLY A 180 18.52 -0.86 6.99
CA GLY A 180 17.48 -0.59 6.00
C GLY A 180 16.13 -1.06 6.51
N GLY A 181 15.05 -0.59 5.89
CA GLY A 181 13.75 -1.22 6.12
C GLY A 181 13.81 -2.69 5.72
N ASP A 182 12.86 -3.49 6.20
CA ASP A 182 12.82 -4.90 5.86
C ASP A 182 12.44 -5.10 4.38
N PHE A 183 11.48 -4.33 3.87
CA PHE A 183 11.04 -4.42 2.47
C PHE A 183 10.60 -3.07 1.89
N GLY A 184 10.61 -3.00 0.56
CA GLY A 184 10.12 -1.86 -0.20
C GLY A 184 8.86 -2.22 -0.99
N ILE A 185 7.98 -1.23 -1.16
CA ILE A 185 6.88 -1.31 -2.13
C ILE A 185 6.98 -0.11 -3.07
N ILE A 186 6.90 -0.36 -4.37
CA ILE A 186 6.77 0.69 -5.38
C ILE A 186 5.38 0.59 -6.01
N LEU A 187 4.60 1.66 -5.90
CA LEU A 187 3.34 1.81 -6.61
C LEU A 187 3.61 2.58 -7.91
N ASP A 188 3.56 1.93 -9.07
CA ASP A 188 3.88 2.53 -10.38
C ASP A 188 2.64 2.51 -11.28
N PHE A 189 1.85 3.57 -11.22
CA PHE A 189 0.63 3.72 -12.01
C PHE A 189 0.87 4.68 -13.16
N ASP A 190 0.67 4.18 -14.38
CA ASP A 190 0.92 4.88 -15.64
C ASP A 190 -0.22 5.81 -16.09
N GLY A 191 -1.33 5.83 -15.34
CA GLY A 191 -2.51 6.64 -15.60
C GLY A 191 -3.47 6.06 -16.63
N ARG A 192 -3.21 4.85 -17.17
CA ARG A 192 -4.11 4.20 -18.16
C ARG A 192 -5.42 3.69 -17.55
N THR A 193 -5.45 3.52 -16.23
CA THR A 193 -6.63 3.13 -15.44
C THR A 193 -7.54 4.30 -15.09
N VAL A 194 -7.19 5.53 -15.49
CA VAL A 194 -8.03 6.71 -15.30
C VAL A 194 -9.22 6.66 -16.25
N GLN A 195 -10.42 6.86 -15.71
CA GLN A 195 -11.66 6.81 -16.50
C GLN A 195 -11.68 7.86 -17.62
N PRO A 196 -12.12 7.49 -18.84
CA PRO A 196 -12.28 8.43 -19.94
C PRO A 196 -13.17 9.62 -19.55
N GLY A 197 -12.73 10.85 -19.83
CA GLY A 197 -13.49 12.06 -19.53
C GLY A 197 -13.35 12.58 -18.08
N ALA A 198 -12.66 11.85 -17.20
CA ALA A 198 -12.20 12.44 -15.94
C ALA A 198 -11.27 13.64 -16.23
N LYS A 199 -11.46 14.76 -15.52
CA LYS A 199 -10.62 15.96 -15.71
C LYS A 199 -9.15 15.58 -15.58
N LYS A 200 -8.34 15.76 -16.64
CA LYS A 200 -6.91 15.48 -16.60
C LYS A 200 -6.28 16.09 -15.36
N GLY A 201 -5.71 15.23 -14.53
CA GLY A 201 -4.99 15.66 -13.34
C GLY A 201 -3.55 15.97 -13.71
N PRO A 202 -2.85 16.84 -12.97
CA PRO A 202 -1.41 17.04 -13.15
C PRO A 202 -0.56 15.78 -12.86
N ASP A 203 -1.20 14.70 -12.39
CA ASP A 203 -0.62 13.63 -11.59
C ASP A 203 -1.04 12.23 -12.06
N GLU A 204 -1.36 12.09 -13.36
CA GLU A 204 -1.88 10.85 -13.98
C GLU A 204 -0.88 9.69 -13.92
N ARG A 205 0.41 9.95 -14.14
CA ARG A 205 1.47 8.99 -13.85
C ARG A 205 2.02 9.25 -12.46
N ARG A 206 2.18 8.20 -11.67
CA ARG A 206 2.64 8.25 -10.29
C ARG A 206 3.50 7.04 -9.97
N ILE A 207 4.71 7.31 -9.48
CA ILE A 207 5.62 6.31 -8.96
C ILE A 207 5.83 6.65 -7.48
N VAL A 208 5.35 5.80 -6.58
CA VAL A 208 5.39 6.05 -5.14
C VAL A 208 6.28 4.98 -4.48
N PRO A 209 7.55 5.30 -4.20
CA PRO A 209 8.42 4.42 -3.43
C PRO A 209 8.09 4.48 -1.94
N LEU A 210 7.97 3.33 -1.30
CA LEU A 210 7.69 3.16 0.12
C LEU A 210 8.67 2.19 0.75
N ILE A 211 9.12 2.50 1.97
CA ILE A 211 9.95 1.59 2.78
C ILE A 211 9.21 1.24 4.05
N PHE A 212 9.27 -0.04 4.42
CA PHE A 212 8.66 -0.56 5.62
C PHE A 212 9.69 -1.24 6.52
N GLN A 213 9.65 -0.92 7.80
CA GLN A 213 10.30 -1.71 8.84
C GLN A 213 9.25 -2.55 9.56
N ALA A 214 9.34 -3.87 9.47
CA ALA A 214 8.48 -4.73 10.26
C ALA A 214 8.91 -4.78 11.72
N LYS A 215 7.92 -4.80 12.60
CA LYS A 215 8.08 -5.10 14.02
C LYS A 215 6.92 -5.93 14.54
N ARG A 216 7.22 -6.89 15.41
CA ARG A 216 6.21 -7.56 16.21
C ARG A 216 5.87 -6.75 17.44
N TYR A 217 4.64 -6.89 17.91
CA TYR A 217 4.24 -6.25 19.15
C TYR A 217 3.31 -7.14 19.97
N GLN A 218 3.26 -6.80 21.26
CA GLN A 218 2.22 -7.25 22.17
C GLN A 218 1.44 -6.01 22.59
N ARG A 219 0.11 -6.06 22.46
CA ARG A 219 -0.74 -4.89 22.65
C ARG A 219 -0.45 -4.16 23.99
N PRO A 220 -0.38 -2.82 23.99
CA PRO A 220 -0.43 -1.90 22.85
C PRO A 220 0.97 -1.46 22.35
N ILE A 221 2.06 -2.03 22.88
CA ILE A 221 3.40 -1.46 22.72
C ILE A 221 4.27 -2.32 21.80
N ALA A 222 4.87 -1.70 20.78
CA ALA A 222 5.96 -2.28 20.01
C ALA A 222 7.32 -1.79 20.51
N ASN A 223 8.31 -2.68 20.43
CA ASN A 223 9.71 -2.29 20.55
C ASN A 223 10.26 -1.88 19.17
N VAL A 224 10.85 -0.69 19.08
CA VAL A 224 11.49 -0.14 17.88
C VAL A 224 12.96 0.24 18.13
N SER A 225 13.57 -0.30 19.20
CA SER A 225 14.90 0.09 19.71
C SER A 225 16.10 -0.37 18.87
N GLN A 226 15.89 -0.66 17.59
CA GLN A 226 16.96 -1.15 16.72
C GLN A 226 17.96 -0.02 16.43
N THR A 227 19.23 -0.29 16.69
CA THR A 227 20.32 0.69 16.58
C THR A 227 21.54 0.01 15.99
N ASN A 228 22.21 0.70 15.06
CA ASN A 228 23.46 0.25 14.50
C ASN A 228 24.66 1.03 15.07
N PRO A 229 25.82 0.36 15.27
CA PRO A 229 26.99 0.99 15.89
C PRO A 229 27.53 2.23 15.14
N THR A 230 27.40 2.28 13.82
CA THR A 230 27.95 3.35 12.97
C THR A 230 26.89 4.33 12.49
N ARG A 231 25.67 3.87 12.20
CA ARG A 231 24.59 4.69 11.62
C ARG A 231 23.56 5.21 12.62
N GLY A 232 23.62 4.75 13.87
CA GLY A 232 22.70 5.19 14.92
C GLY A 232 21.34 4.49 14.89
N PRO A 233 20.30 5.08 15.51
CA PRO A 233 18.99 4.46 15.63
C PRO A 233 18.29 4.32 14.27
N GLN A 234 17.69 3.15 14.02
CA GLN A 234 17.00 2.85 12.76
C GLN A 234 15.86 3.83 12.46
N ARG A 235 15.13 4.28 13.49
CA ARG A 235 14.09 5.30 13.36
C ARG A 235 14.62 6.55 12.68
N ASP A 236 15.80 7.01 13.07
CA ASP A 236 16.35 8.28 12.59
C ASP A 236 16.84 8.13 11.15
N LEU A 237 17.36 6.95 10.78
CA LEU A 237 17.67 6.61 9.39
C LEU A 237 16.42 6.63 8.51
N LEU A 238 15.36 5.93 8.92
CA LEU A 238 14.09 5.90 8.20
C LEU A 238 13.45 7.31 8.10
N ALA A 239 13.56 8.12 9.16
CA ALA A 239 13.03 9.48 9.17
C ALA A 239 13.78 10.43 8.22
N SER A 240 15.06 10.14 7.95
CA SER A 240 15.91 10.91 7.05
C SER A 240 15.81 10.48 5.58
N ASN A 241 15.01 9.46 5.28
CA ASN A 241 14.90 8.93 3.93
C ASN A 241 14.09 9.87 3.02
N VAL A 242 14.39 9.86 1.72
CA VAL A 242 13.74 10.71 0.72
C VAL A 242 12.36 10.16 0.36
N CYS A 243 12.20 8.84 0.36
CA CYS A 243 10.89 8.20 0.22
C CYS A 243 10.15 8.11 1.56
N ALA A 244 8.84 7.93 1.49
CA ALA A 244 8.04 7.70 2.69
C ALA A 244 8.44 6.38 3.36
N SER A 245 8.74 6.48 4.66
CA SER A 245 9.17 5.37 5.49
C SER A 245 8.17 5.15 6.62
N ALA A 246 7.82 3.89 6.86
CA ALA A 246 6.87 3.52 7.89
C ALA A 246 7.33 2.27 8.66
N TYR A 247 6.80 2.10 9.85
CA TYR A 247 6.81 0.81 10.53
C TYR A 247 5.54 0.06 10.20
N ILE A 248 5.65 -1.25 9.95
CA ILE A 248 4.51 -2.18 9.88
C ILE A 248 4.55 -3.11 11.09
N PHE A 249 3.44 -3.18 11.80
CA PHE A 249 3.33 -3.85 13.09
C PHE A 249 2.45 -5.09 12.99
N TYR A 250 2.99 -6.23 13.45
CA TYR A 250 2.28 -7.50 13.51
C TYR A 250 1.90 -7.85 14.95
N ASP A 251 0.60 -8.04 15.19
CA ASP A 251 0.04 -8.42 16.50
C ASP A 251 0.31 -9.89 16.80
N ASN A 252 1.57 -10.18 17.10
CA ASN A 252 2.12 -11.53 17.08
C ASN A 252 2.88 -11.89 18.36
N GLY A 253 2.79 -11.05 19.40
CA GLY A 253 3.47 -11.25 20.68
C GLY A 253 2.58 -11.75 21.83
N GLY A 254 1.28 -11.96 21.59
CA GLY A 254 0.30 -12.32 22.63
C GLY A 254 -0.53 -13.57 22.29
N ASN A 255 -1.31 -14.05 23.28
CA ASN A 255 -2.25 -15.16 23.13
C ASN A 255 -3.65 -14.69 22.68
N GLU A 256 -3.71 -13.58 21.94
CA GLU A 256 -4.99 -13.01 21.52
C GLU A 256 -5.72 -13.99 20.60
N ALA A 257 -7.00 -14.23 20.88
CA ALA A 257 -7.81 -15.17 20.11
C ALA A 257 -7.98 -14.74 18.64
N THR A 258 -7.88 -13.43 18.37
CA THR A 258 -7.79 -12.90 17.01
C THR A 258 -6.86 -11.68 16.98
N PRO A 259 -5.72 -11.77 16.26
CA PRO A 259 -4.77 -10.66 16.15
C PRO A 259 -5.38 -9.50 15.36
N LEU A 260 -4.82 -8.29 15.51
CA LEU A 260 -5.17 -7.16 14.64
C LEU A 260 -4.58 -7.33 13.24
N PRO A 261 -5.18 -6.73 12.20
CA PRO A 261 -4.54 -6.63 10.90
C PRO A 261 -3.18 -5.91 11.02
N PRO A 262 -2.25 -6.11 10.07
CA PRO A 262 -1.02 -5.34 10.00
C PRO A 262 -1.28 -3.84 10.12
N LEU A 263 -0.66 -3.20 11.11
CA LEU A 263 -0.82 -1.77 11.35
C LEU A 263 0.40 -1.03 10.85
N VAL A 264 0.18 -0.02 10.02
CA VAL A 264 1.24 0.83 9.50
C VAL A 264 1.24 2.15 10.23
N LYS A 265 2.42 2.56 10.70
CA LYS A 265 2.64 3.87 11.28
C LYS A 265 3.76 4.59 10.53
N PRO A 266 3.49 5.78 9.96
CA PRO A 266 4.54 6.63 9.41
C PRO A 266 5.63 6.92 10.46
N VAL A 267 6.89 6.93 10.05
CA VAL A 267 8.03 7.10 10.97
C VAL A 267 7.95 8.43 11.72
N GLU A 268 7.45 9.49 11.10
CA GLU A 268 7.26 10.81 11.73
C GLU A 268 6.22 10.79 12.86
N LYS A 269 5.38 9.74 12.94
CA LYS A 269 4.42 9.52 14.03
C LYS A 269 4.97 8.61 15.12
N VAL A 270 6.22 8.14 15.01
CA VAL A 270 6.91 7.40 16.06
C VAL A 270 7.65 8.39 16.98
N PRO A 271 7.23 8.54 18.25
CA PRO A 271 7.74 9.61 19.11
C PRO A 271 9.17 9.36 19.60
N THR A 272 9.56 8.09 19.78
CA THR A 272 10.88 7.72 20.32
C THR A 272 11.50 6.58 19.54
N ALA A 273 12.84 6.50 19.54
CA ALA A 273 13.59 5.40 18.93
C ALA A 273 13.64 4.15 19.82
N THR A 274 12.71 3.95 20.76
CA THR A 274 12.72 2.79 21.66
C THR A 274 11.41 2.03 21.67
N LYS A 275 10.29 2.71 21.92
CA LYS A 275 8.96 2.11 21.98
C LYS A 275 7.91 3.03 21.38
N THR A 276 6.81 2.44 20.93
CA THR A 276 5.66 3.19 20.41
C THR A 276 4.36 2.47 20.74
N ASN A 277 3.30 3.24 21.00
CA ASN A 277 1.95 2.70 21.11
C ASN A 277 1.40 2.44 19.71
N VAL A 278 1.31 1.19 19.28
CA VAL A 278 0.87 0.81 17.94
C VAL A 278 -0.57 1.18 17.61
N LEU A 279 -1.41 1.47 18.61
CA LEU A 279 -2.82 1.79 18.41
C LEU A 279 -3.04 3.29 18.12
N GLU A 280 -2.07 4.12 18.48
CA GLU A 280 -2.09 5.57 18.24
C GLU A 280 -1.48 5.90 16.89
N HIS A 281 -2.16 6.71 16.08
CA HIS A 281 -1.67 7.22 14.78
C HIS A 281 -1.28 6.17 13.73
N SER A 282 -1.59 4.89 13.95
CA SER A 282 -1.47 3.85 12.92
C SER A 282 -2.75 3.72 12.10
N LEU A 283 -2.59 3.28 10.86
CA LEU A 283 -3.63 2.86 9.95
C LEU A 283 -3.49 1.36 9.66
N ASP A 284 -4.52 0.70 9.15
CA ASP A 284 -4.31 -0.62 8.55
C ASP A 284 -3.53 -0.50 7.24
N PHE A 285 -2.86 -1.58 6.83
CA PHE A 285 -1.99 -1.61 5.66
C PHE A 285 -2.68 -1.16 4.37
N ALA A 286 -3.91 -1.62 4.11
CA ALA A 286 -4.66 -1.22 2.92
C ALA A 286 -4.96 0.29 2.88
N THR A 287 -5.44 0.85 4.00
CA THR A 287 -5.70 2.29 4.11
C THR A 287 -4.42 3.12 3.96
N TYR A 288 -3.30 2.67 4.52
CA TYR A 288 -2.01 3.35 4.36
C TYR A 288 -1.55 3.37 2.89
N LEU A 289 -1.62 2.24 2.19
CA LEU A 289 -1.24 2.16 0.78
C LEU A 289 -2.11 3.08 -0.09
N LEU A 290 -3.42 3.12 0.16
CA LEU A 290 -4.32 4.02 -0.55
C LEU A 290 -3.96 5.49 -0.30
N GLN A 291 -3.67 5.87 0.95
CA GLN A 291 -3.27 7.23 1.29
C GLN A 291 -1.94 7.61 0.61
N ALA A 292 -0.96 6.70 0.59
CA ALA A 292 0.31 6.91 -0.08
C ALA A 292 0.14 7.05 -1.61
N ALA A 293 -0.69 6.22 -2.23
CA ALA A 293 -0.96 6.24 -3.68
C ALA A 293 -1.64 7.54 -4.15
N THR A 294 -2.47 8.13 -3.29
CA THR A 294 -3.37 9.23 -3.65
C THR A 294 -2.92 10.60 -3.14
N ASN A 295 -2.11 10.66 -2.09
CA ASN A 295 -1.70 11.93 -1.48
C ASN A 295 -0.17 12.15 -1.51
N PRO A 296 0.35 13.07 -2.35
CA PRO A 296 1.77 13.36 -2.42
C PRO A 296 2.34 14.00 -1.14
N THR A 297 1.50 14.56 -0.25
CA THR A 297 1.98 15.04 1.06
C THR A 297 2.26 13.90 2.03
N CYS A 298 1.66 12.73 1.79
CA CYS A 298 1.86 11.53 2.61
C CYS A 298 3.01 10.68 2.08
N ALA A 299 3.18 10.62 0.75
CA ALA A 299 4.30 9.93 0.13
C ALA A 299 4.84 10.70 -1.09
N PRO A 300 6.13 11.09 -1.07
CA PRO A 300 6.76 11.73 -2.22
C PRO A 300 6.74 10.84 -3.47
N ARG A 301 6.64 11.47 -4.65
CA ARG A 301 6.58 10.79 -5.95
C ARG A 301 7.94 10.82 -6.62
N ALA A 302 8.35 9.69 -7.18
CA ALA A 302 9.50 9.59 -8.06
C ALA A 302 9.12 9.97 -9.50
N ILE A 303 10.08 10.48 -10.26
CA ILE A 303 9.89 10.84 -11.68
C ILE A 303 10.22 9.69 -12.64
N SER A 304 10.91 8.66 -12.18
CA SER A 304 11.31 7.49 -12.96
C SER A 304 11.52 6.25 -12.09
N ALA A 305 11.72 5.08 -12.72
CA ALA A 305 12.06 3.85 -12.00
C ALA A 305 13.43 3.96 -11.31
N ASP A 306 14.42 4.55 -11.99
CA ASP A 306 15.76 4.79 -11.43
C ASP A 306 15.68 5.73 -10.22
N ASP A 307 14.88 6.79 -10.31
CA ASP A 307 14.67 7.76 -9.24
C ASP A 307 13.96 7.11 -8.04
N ALA A 308 12.96 6.26 -8.28
CA ALA A 308 12.29 5.52 -7.21
C ALA A 308 13.23 4.58 -6.45
N LEU A 309 14.08 3.84 -7.18
CA LEU A 309 15.11 3.00 -6.56
C LEU A 309 16.15 3.84 -5.84
N ALA A 310 16.60 4.95 -6.44
CA ALA A 310 17.54 5.87 -5.79
C ALA A 310 16.96 6.44 -4.49
N MET A 311 15.70 6.86 -4.48
CA MET A 311 15.00 7.31 -3.28
C MET A 311 14.99 6.22 -2.20
N ILE A 312 14.73 4.96 -2.57
CA ILE A 312 14.74 3.84 -1.62
C ILE A 312 16.14 3.59 -1.05
N PHE A 313 17.15 3.52 -1.92
CA PHE A 313 18.54 3.21 -1.58
C PHE A 313 19.38 4.44 -1.19
N THR A 314 18.77 5.62 -0.98
CA THR A 314 19.53 6.82 -0.59
C THR A 314 20.21 6.63 0.77
N LYS A 315 19.57 5.88 1.68
CA LYS A 315 20.03 5.64 3.06
C LYS A 315 20.12 4.15 3.44
N ALA A 316 19.73 3.27 2.52
CA ALA A 316 19.86 1.83 2.63
C ALA A 316 20.91 1.37 1.60
N GLU A 317 21.87 0.53 2.00
CA GLU A 317 22.68 -0.17 1.00
C GLU A 317 21.78 -1.09 0.15
N ALA A 318 22.21 -1.46 -1.05
CA ALA A 318 21.44 -2.40 -1.89
C ALA A 318 21.19 -3.74 -1.20
N LYS A 319 22.16 -4.16 -0.37
CA LYS A 319 22.05 -5.33 0.48
C LYS A 319 21.16 -5.12 1.70
N ASP A 320 20.61 -3.91 1.89
CA ASP A 320 19.90 -3.50 3.11
C ASP A 320 18.36 -3.66 3.03
N LEU A 321 17.81 -4.29 1.99
CA LEU A 321 16.39 -4.62 1.82
C LEU A 321 16.27 -6.09 1.41
N THR A 322 15.31 -6.84 1.96
CA THR A 322 15.12 -8.26 1.59
C THR A 322 14.29 -8.40 0.33
N ASP A 323 13.23 -7.61 0.23
CA ASP A 323 12.25 -7.72 -0.84
C ASP A 323 11.85 -6.36 -1.39
N LEU A 324 11.64 -6.30 -2.71
CA LEU A 324 11.02 -5.17 -3.38
C LEU A 324 9.80 -5.64 -4.15
N VAL A 325 8.62 -5.16 -3.75
CA VAL A 325 7.37 -5.45 -4.45
C VAL A 325 6.97 -4.27 -5.31
N VAL A 326 6.81 -4.50 -6.60
CA VAL A 326 6.31 -3.51 -7.55
C VAL A 326 4.86 -3.82 -7.85
N VAL A 327 3.96 -2.91 -7.47
CA VAL A 327 2.56 -2.93 -7.87
C VAL A 327 2.39 -1.90 -8.98
N SER A 328 2.15 -2.35 -10.21
CA SER A 328 2.13 -1.47 -11.36
C SER A 328 0.98 -1.73 -12.31
N THR A 329 0.50 -0.70 -12.99
CA THR A 329 -0.47 -0.88 -14.07
C THR A 329 0.15 -1.34 -15.39
N ASP A 330 1.48 -1.37 -15.45
CA ASP A 330 2.29 -1.82 -16.58
C ASP A 330 2.81 -3.24 -16.31
N PRO A 331 2.49 -4.23 -17.17
CA PRO A 331 2.93 -5.61 -16.97
C PRO A 331 4.46 -5.77 -17.09
N GLU A 332 5.16 -4.84 -17.75
CA GLU A 332 6.61 -4.87 -17.91
C GLU A 332 7.37 -4.12 -16.80
N ALA A 333 6.65 -3.55 -15.83
CA ALA A 333 7.28 -2.79 -14.75
C ALA A 333 8.30 -3.62 -13.97
N GLY A 334 7.99 -4.89 -13.68
CA GLY A 334 8.92 -5.79 -12.98
C GLY A 334 10.27 -5.92 -13.70
N ASN A 335 10.26 -6.08 -15.03
CA ASN A 335 11.47 -6.13 -15.85
C ASN A 335 12.22 -4.79 -15.83
N ARG A 336 11.49 -3.67 -15.97
CA ARG A 336 12.05 -2.32 -15.90
C ARG A 336 12.79 -2.09 -14.58
N TYR A 337 12.17 -2.39 -13.43
CA TYR A 337 12.82 -2.20 -12.13
C TYR A 337 14.00 -3.15 -11.92
N ARG A 338 13.96 -4.40 -12.40
CA ARG A 338 15.12 -5.31 -12.37
C ARG A 338 16.30 -4.77 -13.18
N SER A 339 16.05 -4.23 -14.38
CA SER A 339 17.09 -3.62 -15.21
C SER A 339 17.68 -2.37 -14.55
N SER A 340 16.84 -1.49 -14.00
CA SER A 340 17.27 -0.30 -13.26
C SER A 340 18.09 -0.65 -12.01
N LEU A 341 17.69 -1.68 -11.27
CA LEU A 341 18.40 -2.16 -10.09
C LEU A 341 19.79 -2.72 -10.46
N ALA A 342 19.89 -3.51 -11.54
CA ALA A 342 21.17 -4.02 -12.01
C ALA A 342 22.15 -2.90 -12.36
N LEU A 343 21.65 -1.83 -12.98
CA LEU A 343 22.44 -0.65 -13.33
C LEU A 343 22.83 0.18 -12.10
N LEU A 344 21.94 0.30 -11.11
CA LEU A 344 22.24 0.94 -9.83
C LEU A 344 23.34 0.17 -9.08
N ASN A 345 23.23 -1.16 -8.99
CA ASN A 345 24.24 -2.01 -8.37
C ASN A 345 25.59 -1.91 -9.07
N TYR A 346 25.61 -1.85 -10.41
CA TYR A 346 26.83 -1.62 -11.17
C TYR A 346 27.48 -0.28 -10.80
N ARG A 347 26.70 0.82 -10.76
CA ARG A 347 27.22 2.14 -10.36
C ARG A 347 27.77 2.14 -8.94
N LEU A 348 27.06 1.54 -7.99
CA LEU A 348 27.49 1.41 -6.60
C LEU A 348 28.78 0.58 -6.48
N SER A 349 28.93 -0.48 -7.29
CA SER A 349 30.17 -1.29 -7.31
C SER A 349 31.37 -0.53 -7.87
N GLN A 350 31.19 0.34 -8.86
CA GLN A 350 32.29 1.14 -9.42
C GLN A 350 32.68 2.33 -8.54
N SER A 351 31.73 2.88 -7.78
CA SER A 351 32.01 3.95 -6.81
C SER A 351 32.71 3.44 -5.54
N GLY A 352 32.82 2.11 -5.36
CA GLY A 352 33.57 1.48 -4.26
C GLY A 352 35.06 1.25 -4.55
N ASP A 353 35.50 1.44 -5.81
CA ASP A 353 36.89 1.22 -6.25
C ASP A 353 37.70 2.52 -6.42
N GLU A 354 37.09 3.70 -6.27
CA GLU A 354 37.83 4.96 -6.19
C GLU A 354 38.31 5.17 -4.74
N GLU A 355 39.53 4.71 -4.46
CA GLU A 355 40.28 5.07 -3.27
C GLU A 355 40.19 6.59 -3.03
N GLU A 356 39.75 6.98 -1.84
CA GLU A 356 40.01 8.28 -1.25
C GLU A 356 41.54 8.48 -1.15
N HIS A 357 42.18 8.86 -2.26
CA HIS A 357 43.46 9.55 -2.24
C HIS A 357 43.22 10.98 -1.75
N VAL A 358 42.91 11.09 -0.45
CA VAL A 358 43.06 12.36 0.25
C VAL A 358 44.56 12.60 0.38
N HIS A 359 45.06 13.44 -0.52
CA HIS A 359 46.38 14.05 -0.41
C HIS A 359 46.62 14.52 1.02
N ARG A 360 47.64 13.94 1.67
CA ARG A 360 48.26 14.49 2.86
C ARG A 360 49.12 15.67 2.41
N ASP A 361 48.74 16.88 2.84
CA ASP A 361 49.67 17.96 3.10
C ASP A 361 49.84 18.13 4.62
#